data_AF-E6WSF6-F1
#
_entry.id   AF-E6WSF6-F1
#
_cell.length_a   1.000
_cell.length_b   1.000
_cell.length_c   1.000
_cell.angle_alpha   90.00
_cell.angle_beta   90.00
_cell.angle_gamma   90.00
#
_symmetry.space_group_name_H-M   'P 1'
#
loop_
_entity.id
_entity.type
_entity.pdbx_description
1 polymer ?
#
loop_
_entity_poly.entity_id
_entity_poly.type
_entity_poly.pdbx_seq_one_letter_code
_entity_poly.pdbx_strand_id
1 'polypeptide(L)'
;MSASAGRPGHARDIREGATAQLASLLRHARLAIAAVALALVLSPAASAADKAAIDPRTDGEIRALVAALGDSGCRFQRNGRWHDAAAARDHLQRKYDYARRRGLGGSTEDFIEQAASHSSFTGRPYRIACPGQAERPAGEWLRERLGRLRADAGRR
;
A
#
# COMPACT_ATOMS: atom_id res chain seq x y z
N MET A 1 73.53 -48.73 61.02
CA MET A 1 73.51 -48.35 59.59
C MET A 1 72.05 -48.32 59.15
N SER A 2 71.44 -47.15 59.07
CA SER A 2 70.16 -46.94 58.40
C SER A 2 70.19 -45.56 57.78
N ALA A 3 70.08 -45.56 56.46
CA ALA A 3 70.30 -44.42 55.61
C ALA A 3 68.98 -43.72 55.29
N SER A 4 69.14 -42.44 54.98
CA SER A 4 68.37 -41.68 54.00
C SER A 4 67.03 -41.09 54.44
N ALA A 5 67.15 -39.84 54.89
CA ALA A 5 66.15 -38.80 54.71
C ALA A 5 65.96 -38.48 53.22
N GLY A 6 64.72 -38.17 52.81
CA GLY A 6 64.43 -37.66 51.47
C GLY A 6 62.95 -37.40 51.20
N ARG A 7 62.44 -36.22 51.60
CA ARG A 7 61.30 -35.54 50.94
C ARG A 7 61.66 -34.06 50.84
N PRO A 8 61.73 -33.51 49.63
CA PRO A 8 60.71 -32.56 49.16
C PRO A 8 60.45 -32.74 47.64
N GLY A 9 59.47 -32.19 46.96
CA GLY A 9 58.47 -31.17 47.22
C GLY A 9 57.76 -30.93 45.89
N HIS A 10 56.46 -31.24 45.80
CA HIS A 10 55.67 -31.18 44.55
C HIS A 10 54.47 -30.23 44.65
N ALA A 11 54.59 -29.16 45.44
CA ALA A 11 53.47 -28.27 45.73
C ALA A 11 53.55 -26.88 45.10
N ARG A 12 54.54 -26.61 44.22
CA ARG A 12 54.73 -25.28 43.62
C ARG A 12 54.16 -25.11 42.20
N ASP A 13 53.78 -26.18 41.52
CA ASP A 13 53.45 -26.13 40.07
C ASP A 13 51.96 -25.85 39.76
N ILE A 14 51.04 -26.03 40.72
CA ILE A 14 49.60 -25.93 40.44
C ILE A 14 49.06 -24.48 40.49
N ARG A 15 49.78 -23.53 41.12
CA ARG A 15 49.28 -22.15 41.33
C ARG A 15 49.52 -21.22 40.14
N GLU A 16 50.43 -21.56 39.22
CA GLU A 16 50.78 -20.70 38.07
C GLU A 16 49.86 -20.92 36.85
N GLY A 17 49.23 -22.10 36.71
CA GLY A 17 48.32 -22.38 35.59
C GLY A 17 46.93 -21.71 35.70
N ALA A 18 46.42 -21.53 36.91
CA ALA A 18 45.07 -21.01 37.14
C ALA A 18 44.94 -19.51 36.83
N THR A 19 46.00 -18.72 37.01
CA THR A 19 46.00 -17.27 36.72
C THR A 19 46.10 -16.97 35.23
N ALA A 20 46.82 -17.80 34.47
CA ALA A 20 46.95 -17.67 33.02
C ALA A 20 45.64 -18.02 32.26
N GLN A 21 44.90 -19.05 32.71
CA GLN A 21 43.62 -19.42 32.10
C GLN A 21 42.50 -18.40 32.38
N LEU A 22 42.46 -17.79 33.56
CA LEU A 22 41.47 -16.74 33.88
C LEU A 22 41.75 -15.42 33.14
N ALA A 23 43.01 -15.08 32.87
CA ALA A 23 43.38 -13.90 32.08
C ALA A 23 43.13 -14.05 30.57
N SER A 24 43.02 -15.27 30.05
CA SER A 24 42.65 -15.53 28.66
C SER A 24 41.13 -15.46 28.45
N LEU A 25 40.33 -15.97 29.39
CA LEU A 25 38.87 -15.91 29.31
C LEU A 25 38.32 -14.47 29.43
N LEU A 26 39.01 -13.57 30.15
CA LEU A 26 38.62 -12.15 30.25
C LEU A 26 39.01 -11.29 29.03
N ARG A 27 39.96 -11.73 28.17
CA ARG A 27 40.25 -11.05 26.89
C ARG A 27 39.22 -11.37 25.82
N HIS A 28 38.71 -12.60 25.79
CA HIS A 28 37.65 -13.00 24.86
C HIS A 28 36.27 -12.49 25.32
N ALA A 29 36.03 -12.31 26.63
CA ALA A 29 34.80 -11.70 27.12
C ALA A 29 34.69 -10.18 26.82
N ARG A 30 35.82 -9.47 26.67
CA ARG A 30 35.80 -8.05 26.24
C ARG A 30 35.66 -7.86 24.73
N LEU A 31 36.04 -8.84 23.92
CA LEU A 31 35.77 -8.84 22.48
C LEU A 31 34.37 -9.40 22.14
N ALA A 32 33.80 -10.25 22.99
CA ALA A 32 32.42 -10.74 22.80
C ALA A 32 31.33 -9.73 23.19
N ILE A 33 31.62 -8.75 24.05
CA ILE A 33 30.65 -7.70 24.43
C ILE A 33 30.68 -6.50 23.46
N ALA A 34 31.75 -6.28 22.69
CA ALA A 34 31.77 -5.26 21.64
C ALA A 34 31.22 -5.76 20.29
N ALA A 35 31.15 -7.07 20.03
CA ALA A 35 30.67 -7.61 18.76
C ALA A 35 29.17 -7.97 18.73
N VAL A 36 28.50 -8.08 19.87
CA VAL A 36 27.03 -8.32 19.92
C VAL A 36 26.22 -7.03 20.03
N ALA A 37 26.86 -5.88 20.31
CA ALA A 37 26.19 -4.58 20.40
C ALA A 37 26.10 -3.81 19.07
N LEU A 38 26.66 -4.33 17.96
CA LEU A 38 26.68 -3.62 16.66
C LEU A 38 25.82 -4.28 15.57
N ALA A 39 25.12 -5.38 15.85
CA ALA A 39 24.38 -6.14 14.83
C ALA A 39 22.86 -6.20 15.05
N LEU A 40 22.26 -5.27 15.80
CA LEU A 40 20.81 -5.28 16.05
C LEU A 40 20.17 -3.88 16.10
N VAL A 41 20.54 -3.00 15.17
CA VAL A 41 19.78 -1.76 14.90
C VAL A 41 19.62 -1.50 13.40
N LEU A 42 19.35 -2.56 12.64
CA LEU A 42 18.71 -2.39 11.33
C LEU A 42 17.22 -2.68 11.50
N SER A 43 16.54 -1.83 12.28
CA SER A 43 15.09 -1.74 12.19
C SER A 43 14.78 -1.28 10.76
N PRO A 44 14.09 -2.08 9.93
CA PRO A 44 13.49 -1.50 8.75
C PRO A 44 12.56 -0.41 9.26
N ALA A 45 12.82 0.84 8.87
CA ALA A 45 11.82 1.88 9.00
C ALA A 45 10.56 1.28 8.38
N ALA A 46 9.54 1.02 9.20
CA ALA A 46 8.22 0.72 8.68
C ALA A 46 7.88 1.94 7.85
N SER A 47 8.01 1.83 6.52
CA SER A 47 7.50 2.83 5.61
C SER A 47 6.04 2.98 6.01
N ALA A 48 5.70 4.10 6.64
CA ALA A 48 4.33 4.55 6.65
C ALA A 48 3.97 4.54 5.17
N ALA A 49 3.11 3.61 4.77
CA ALA A 49 2.51 3.66 3.46
C ALA A 49 1.79 5.00 3.46
N ASP A 50 2.40 6.02 2.85
CA ASP A 50 1.72 7.24 2.50
C ASP A 50 0.43 6.76 1.85
N LYS A 51 -0.72 7.10 2.45
CA LYS A 51 -2.00 6.89 1.77
C LYS A 51 -1.84 7.57 0.44
N ALA A 52 -1.60 6.81 -0.62
CA ALA A 52 -1.21 7.36 -1.90
C ALA A 52 -2.30 8.35 -2.27
N ALA A 53 -1.96 9.64 -2.23
CA ALA A 53 -2.87 10.68 -2.65
C ALA A 53 -3.23 10.35 -4.09
N ILE A 54 -4.52 10.43 -4.44
CA ILE A 54 -4.91 10.21 -5.83
C ILE A 54 -4.13 11.20 -6.68
N ASP A 55 -3.44 10.67 -7.69
CA ASP A 55 -2.68 11.46 -8.65
C ASP A 55 -3.54 12.62 -9.17
N PRO A 56 -3.04 13.88 -9.18
CA PRO A 56 -3.84 15.05 -9.54
C PRO A 56 -4.48 14.95 -10.93
N ARG A 57 -3.79 14.31 -11.89
CA ARG A 57 -4.35 14.07 -13.22
C ARG A 57 -5.54 13.12 -13.14
N THR A 58 -5.39 12.02 -12.42
CA THR A 58 -6.48 11.06 -12.15
C THR A 58 -7.68 11.72 -11.46
N ASP A 59 -7.46 12.54 -10.43
CA ASP A 59 -8.54 13.29 -9.76
C ASP A 59 -9.27 14.23 -10.72
N GLY A 60 -8.51 14.95 -11.55
CA GLY A 60 -9.07 15.80 -12.61
C GLY A 60 -9.90 15.04 -13.63
N GLU A 61 -9.40 13.90 -14.13
CA GLU A 61 -10.12 13.06 -15.10
C GLU A 61 -11.42 12.50 -14.52
N ILE A 62 -11.41 12.00 -13.29
CA ILE A 62 -12.61 11.47 -12.64
C ILE A 62 -13.65 12.57 -12.43
N ARG A 63 -13.26 13.76 -11.95
CA ARG A 63 -14.18 14.89 -11.81
C ARG A 63 -14.78 15.30 -13.14
N ALA A 64 -13.98 15.35 -14.20
CA ALA A 64 -14.45 15.68 -15.54
C ALA A 64 -15.45 14.65 -16.08
N LEU A 65 -15.24 13.35 -15.82
CA LEU A 65 -16.19 12.29 -16.17
C LEU A 65 -17.52 12.44 -15.43
N VAL A 66 -17.46 12.67 -14.12
CA VAL A 66 -18.67 12.84 -13.29
C VAL A 66 -19.46 14.07 -13.70
N ALA A 67 -18.78 15.19 -14.00
CA ALA A 67 -19.40 16.39 -14.54
C ALA A 67 -20.04 16.12 -15.91
N ALA A 68 -19.30 15.48 -16.83
CA ALA A 68 -19.80 15.15 -18.15
C ALA A 68 -21.04 14.24 -18.11
N LEU A 69 -21.14 13.32 -17.15
CA LEU A 69 -22.36 12.54 -16.94
C LEU A 69 -23.53 13.44 -16.52
N GLY A 70 -23.31 14.37 -15.60
CA GLY A 70 -24.33 15.33 -15.15
C GLY A 70 -24.86 16.23 -16.27
N ASP A 71 -23.98 16.62 -17.20
CA ASP A 71 -24.32 17.54 -18.30
C ASP A 71 -24.82 16.81 -19.56
N SER A 72 -24.86 15.48 -19.53
CA SER A 72 -25.10 14.67 -20.73
C SER A 72 -26.54 14.64 -21.22
N GLY A 73 -27.51 15.00 -20.37
CA GLY A 73 -28.94 14.77 -20.63
C GLY A 73 -29.32 13.27 -20.70
N CYS A 74 -28.40 12.35 -20.42
CA CYS A 74 -28.66 10.92 -20.45
C CYS A 74 -29.41 10.47 -19.19
N ARG A 75 -30.14 9.36 -19.32
CA ARG A 75 -30.69 8.62 -18.19
C ARG A 75 -29.75 7.49 -17.79
N PHE A 76 -29.67 7.23 -16.50
CA PHE A 76 -28.78 6.23 -15.91
C PHE A 76 -29.58 5.18 -15.14
N GLN A 77 -29.49 3.92 -15.55
CA GLN A 77 -30.15 2.82 -14.86
C GLN A 77 -29.23 2.25 -13.79
N ARG A 78 -29.72 2.27 -12.56
CA ARG A 78 -29.05 1.68 -11.40
C ARG A 78 -29.99 0.74 -10.65
N ASN A 79 -29.59 -0.52 -10.49
CA ASN A 79 -30.33 -1.53 -9.72
C ASN A 79 -31.81 -1.68 -10.14
N GLY A 80 -32.09 -1.53 -11.44
CA GLY A 80 -33.43 -1.70 -12.02
C GLY A 80 -34.28 -0.43 -12.04
N ARG A 81 -33.73 0.72 -11.65
CA ARG A 81 -34.44 2.01 -11.70
C ARG A 81 -33.67 3.01 -12.55
N TRP A 82 -34.39 3.80 -13.32
CA TRP A 82 -33.83 4.89 -14.09
C TRP A 82 -33.75 6.16 -13.26
N HIS A 83 -32.63 6.85 -13.40
CA HIS A 83 -32.32 8.13 -12.79
C HIS A 83 -31.94 9.13 -13.87
N ASP A 84 -32.18 10.41 -13.63
CA ASP A 84 -31.67 11.47 -14.51
C ASP A 84 -30.14 11.65 -14.34
N ALA A 85 -29.57 12.49 -15.21
CA ALA A 85 -28.15 12.78 -15.25
C ALA A 85 -27.64 13.39 -13.92
N ALA A 86 -28.41 14.27 -13.28
CA ALA A 86 -28.03 14.93 -12.03
C ALA A 86 -27.93 13.92 -10.88
N ALA A 87 -28.94 13.06 -10.73
CA ALA A 87 -28.94 11.98 -9.75
C ALA A 87 -27.82 10.96 -10.01
N ALA A 88 -27.48 10.71 -11.28
CA ALA A 88 -26.37 9.84 -11.67
C ALA A 88 -25.01 10.45 -11.29
N ARG A 89 -24.81 11.75 -11.57
CA ARG A 89 -23.65 12.53 -11.15
C ARG A 89 -23.46 12.43 -9.63
N ASP A 90 -24.50 12.74 -8.85
CA ASP A 90 -24.43 12.72 -7.40
C ASP A 90 -24.08 11.32 -6.86
N HIS A 91 -24.61 10.28 -7.51
CA HIS A 91 -24.28 8.89 -7.15
C HIS A 91 -22.81 8.57 -7.36
N LEU A 92 -22.25 8.92 -8.53
CA LEU A 92 -20.83 8.68 -8.81
C LEU A 92 -19.92 9.57 -7.96
N GLN A 93 -20.31 10.82 -7.70
CA GLN A 93 -19.57 11.72 -6.83
C GLN A 93 -19.46 11.15 -5.41
N ARG A 94 -20.56 10.66 -4.82
CA ARG A 94 -20.52 10.03 -3.49
C ARG A 94 -19.59 8.82 -3.44
N LYS A 95 -19.60 7.99 -4.50
CA LYS A 95 -18.68 6.85 -4.61
C LYS A 95 -17.22 7.30 -4.68
N TYR A 96 -16.94 8.33 -5.47
CA TYR A 96 -15.60 8.88 -5.58
C TYR A 96 -15.11 9.49 -4.27
N ASP A 97 -15.95 10.28 -3.60
CA ASP A 97 -15.61 10.86 -2.30
C ASP A 97 -15.37 9.78 -1.24
N TYR A 98 -16.14 8.69 -1.28
CA TYR A 98 -15.90 7.53 -0.42
C TYR A 98 -14.52 6.90 -0.69
N ALA A 99 -14.18 6.65 -1.96
CA ALA A 99 -12.88 6.09 -2.34
C ALA A 99 -11.72 6.98 -1.84
N ARG A 100 -11.82 8.30 -2.06
CA ARG A 100 -10.84 9.29 -1.57
C ARG A 100 -10.68 9.24 -0.05
N ARG A 101 -11.78 9.30 0.70
CA ARG A 101 -11.73 9.24 2.17
C ARG A 101 -11.10 7.95 2.70
N ARG A 102 -11.28 6.84 1.98
CA ARG A 102 -10.72 5.53 2.33
C ARG A 102 -9.28 5.33 1.86
N GLY A 103 -8.71 6.28 1.11
CA GLY A 103 -7.38 6.11 0.50
C GLY A 103 -7.34 5.00 -0.56
N LEU A 104 -8.49 4.71 -1.17
CA LEU A 104 -8.59 3.77 -2.29
C LEU A 104 -8.18 4.52 -3.55
N GLY A 105 -6.89 4.47 -3.86
CA GLY A 105 -6.31 5.00 -5.09
C GLY A 105 -6.48 4.02 -6.26
N GLY A 106 -6.04 4.45 -7.43
CA GLY A 106 -6.13 3.69 -8.68
C GLY A 106 -6.08 4.64 -9.87
N SER A 107 -6.14 4.08 -11.07
CA SER A 107 -6.30 4.83 -12.31
C SER A 107 -7.73 5.34 -12.48
N THR A 108 -7.95 6.24 -13.45
CA THR A 108 -9.30 6.64 -13.87
C THR A 108 -10.11 5.44 -14.37
N GLU A 109 -9.44 4.51 -15.05
CA GLU A 109 -9.99 3.24 -15.50
C GLU A 109 -10.46 2.38 -14.31
N ASP A 110 -9.67 2.29 -13.23
CA ASP A 110 -10.09 1.56 -12.02
C ASP A 110 -11.36 2.14 -11.41
N PHE A 111 -11.49 3.48 -11.40
CA PHE A 111 -12.73 4.12 -10.97
C PHE A 111 -13.91 3.72 -11.88
N ILE A 112 -13.71 3.69 -13.20
CA ILE A 112 -14.75 3.27 -14.14
C ILE A 112 -15.15 1.82 -13.88
N GLU A 113 -14.19 0.90 -13.78
CA GLU A 113 -14.45 -0.52 -13.56
C GLU A 113 -15.16 -0.77 -12.24
N GLN A 114 -14.55 -0.31 -11.14
CA GLN A 114 -14.91 -0.75 -9.79
C GLN A 114 -16.05 0.07 -9.18
N ALA A 115 -16.19 1.34 -9.57
CA ALA A 115 -17.16 2.26 -8.96
C ALA A 115 -18.29 2.66 -9.92
N ALA A 116 -17.99 2.92 -11.18
CA ALA A 116 -18.92 3.57 -12.11
C ALA A 116 -19.58 2.65 -13.14
N SER A 117 -19.18 1.38 -13.23
CA SER A 117 -19.77 0.41 -14.18
C SER A 117 -20.84 -0.48 -13.56
N HIS A 118 -20.80 -0.70 -12.24
CA HIS A 118 -21.73 -1.58 -11.54
C HIS A 118 -21.93 -1.21 -10.06
N SER A 119 -22.95 -1.78 -9.45
CA SER A 119 -23.19 -1.62 -8.01
C SER A 119 -22.19 -2.43 -7.22
N SER A 120 -21.43 -1.78 -6.34
CA SER A 120 -20.54 -2.48 -5.41
C SER A 120 -21.31 -3.24 -4.33
N PHE A 121 -22.61 -2.97 -4.19
CA PHE A 121 -23.49 -3.66 -3.24
C PHE A 121 -24.16 -4.89 -3.88
N THR A 122 -24.63 -4.79 -5.13
CA THR A 122 -25.40 -5.87 -5.78
C THR A 122 -24.68 -6.53 -6.96
N GLY A 123 -23.51 -6.05 -7.37
CA GLY A 123 -22.80 -6.50 -8.57
C GLY A 123 -23.46 -6.15 -9.91
N ARG A 124 -24.68 -5.61 -9.91
CA ARG A 124 -25.48 -5.40 -11.13
C ARG A 124 -24.86 -4.30 -12.00
N PRO A 125 -24.71 -4.53 -13.32
CA PRO A 125 -24.17 -3.53 -14.22
C PRO A 125 -25.13 -2.36 -14.37
N TYR A 126 -24.56 -1.17 -14.48
CA TYR A 126 -25.30 0.04 -14.80
C TYR A 126 -25.51 0.17 -16.31
N ARG A 127 -26.57 0.86 -16.68
CA ARG A 127 -26.89 1.17 -18.08
C ARG A 127 -27.05 2.67 -18.25
N ILE A 128 -26.84 3.15 -19.46
CA ILE A 128 -27.03 4.54 -19.82
C ILE A 128 -27.79 4.61 -21.14
N ALA A 129 -28.71 5.57 -21.24
CA ALA A 129 -29.46 5.87 -22.45
C ALA A 129 -29.47 7.38 -22.67
N CYS A 130 -28.82 7.83 -23.73
CA CYS A 130 -28.72 9.25 -24.08
C CYS A 130 -29.82 9.64 -25.09
N PRO A 131 -30.20 10.92 -25.19
CA PRO A 131 -31.21 11.37 -26.15
C PRO A 131 -30.88 10.91 -27.58
N GLY A 132 -31.82 10.21 -28.21
CA GLY A 132 -31.66 9.68 -29.58
C GLY A 132 -30.67 8.51 -29.73
N GLN A 133 -30.17 7.94 -28.63
CA GLN A 133 -29.23 6.81 -28.64
C GLN A 133 -29.82 5.58 -27.95
N ALA A 134 -29.42 4.41 -28.42
CA ALA A 134 -29.78 3.15 -27.78
C ALA A 134 -29.19 3.03 -26.36
N GLU A 135 -29.88 2.28 -25.50
CA GLU A 135 -29.34 1.88 -24.21
C GLU A 135 -28.05 1.09 -24.41
N ARG A 136 -27.03 1.39 -23.59
CA ARG A 136 -25.75 0.67 -23.59
C ARG A 136 -25.16 0.56 -22.18
N PRO A 137 -24.14 -0.29 -21.96
CA PRO A 137 -23.45 -0.36 -20.68
C PRO A 137 -22.82 0.99 -20.30
N ALA A 138 -23.03 1.42 -19.05
CA ALA A 138 -22.52 2.71 -18.59
C ALA A 138 -20.98 2.76 -18.57
N GLY A 139 -20.32 1.64 -18.25
CA GLY A 139 -18.86 1.54 -18.26
C GLY A 139 -18.27 1.85 -19.63
N GLU A 140 -18.87 1.33 -20.71
CA GLU A 140 -18.41 1.62 -22.07
C GLU A 140 -18.54 3.09 -22.43
N TRP A 141 -19.69 3.70 -22.10
CA TRP A 141 -19.91 5.12 -22.32
C TRP A 141 -18.89 5.98 -21.57
N LEU A 142 -18.55 5.62 -20.32
CA LEU A 142 -17.56 6.33 -19.50
C LEU A 142 -16.14 6.20 -20.06
N ARG A 143 -15.73 5.01 -20.52
CA ARG A 143 -14.41 4.82 -21.16
C ARG A 143 -14.30 5.61 -22.47
N GLU A 144 -15.36 5.62 -23.27
CA GLU A 144 -15.42 6.41 -24.49
C GLU A 144 -15.33 7.91 -24.17
N ARG A 145 -16.01 8.37 -23.11
CA ARG A 145 -15.92 9.76 -22.66
C ARG A 145 -14.52 10.11 -22.17
N LEU A 146 -13.86 9.21 -21.44
CA LEU A 146 -12.46 9.38 -21.01
C LEU A 146 -11.51 9.53 -22.19
N GLY A 147 -11.68 8.69 -23.21
CA GLY A 147 -10.91 8.79 -24.47
C GLY A 147 -11.07 10.17 -25.11
N ARG A 148 -12.30 10.69 -25.23
CA ARG A 148 -12.57 12.04 -25.73
C ARG A 148 -11.90 13.12 -24.87
N LEU A 149 -12.03 13.04 -23.54
CA LEU A 149 -11.42 14.00 -22.62
C LEU A 149 -9.89 14.10 -22.81
N ARG A 150 -9.21 12.95 -22.93
CA ARG A 150 -7.76 12.91 -23.15
C ARG A 150 -7.36 13.39 -24.54
N ALA A 151 -8.14 13.05 -25.57
CA ALA A 151 -7.91 13.56 -26.92
C ALA A 151 -8.08 15.10 -26.99
N ASP A 152 -9.06 15.65 -26.27
CA ASP A 152 -9.30 17.09 -26.20
C ASP A 152 -8.19 17.82 -25.44
N ALA A 153 -7.64 17.21 -24.39
CA ALA A 153 -6.50 17.74 -23.64
C ALA A 153 -5.22 17.77 -24.49
N GLY A 154 -5.00 16.78 -25.37
CA GLY A 154 -3.83 16.74 -26.26
C GLY A 154 -3.88 17.70 -27.45
N ARG A 155 -5.04 18.31 -27.72
CA ARG A 155 -5.20 19.33 -28.78
C ARG A 155 -5.03 20.77 -28.27
N ARG A 156 -4.88 20.95 -26.97
CA ARG A 156 -4.65 22.24 -26.31
C ARG A 156 -3.16 22.44 -26.05
#